data_AF-A0A0C4E8I9-F1
#
_entry.id   AF-A0A0C4E8I9-F1
#
_cell.length_a   1.000
_cell.length_b   1.000
_cell.length_c   1.000
_cell.angle_alpha   90.00
_cell.angle_beta   90.00
_cell.angle_gamma   90.00
#
_symmetry.space_group_name_H-M   'P 1'
#
loop_
_entity.id
_entity.type
_entity.pdbx_description
1 polymer ?
#
loop_
_entity_poly.entity_id
_entity_poly.type
_entity_poly.pdbx_seq_one_letter_code
_entity_poly.pdbx_strand_id
1 'polypeptide(L)'
;MGFTDLKVANISVARQQIALATNGMWFGDRISSGILGLGLPGLTAGSDGTRGPDGRVKQIPYDPLVTTINRQLENPVFSLALHRSLSKSFIAFGGVPPQAKTTGVWATTPIEKLRRVDGVVDYFFYTVVPDALTFNNSRRALRTSNLPAFIVDSGTTLNLFPYELAASINGLFAPPGVLDAAQGAWFVPCDATPPSLSVTLGGVVINTHPSSMILPEVRNARGQCASGIGYTDGFPYILGDVFMQNLVTVFDLASDKMEIRCAERVF
;
A
#
# COMPACT_ATOMS: atom_id res chain seq x y z
N MET A 1 21.92 11.97 5.72
CA MET A 1 21.40 10.97 6.68
C MET A 1 21.91 11.32 8.07
N GLY A 2 21.11 11.07 9.10
CA GLY A 2 21.51 11.27 10.49
C GLY A 2 20.93 10.16 11.37
N PHE A 3 21.23 10.21 12.67
CA PHE A 3 20.69 9.29 13.65
C PHE A 3 19.96 10.10 14.73
N THR A 4 18.79 9.62 15.14
CA THR A 4 18.05 10.20 16.26
C THR A 4 17.32 9.11 17.02
N ASP A 5 17.05 9.35 18.30
CA ASP A 5 16.12 8.54 19.04
C ASP A 5 14.69 8.88 18.58
N LEU A 6 13.86 7.84 18.39
CA LEU A 6 12.46 7.97 17.99
C LEU A 6 11.56 7.20 18.95
N LYS A 7 10.32 7.65 19.10
CA LYS A 7 9.29 6.91 19.81
C LYS A 7 8.02 6.84 18.98
N VAL A 8 7.55 5.63 18.68
CA VAL A 8 6.31 5.38 17.91
C VAL A 8 5.50 4.31 18.63
N ALA A 9 4.19 4.55 18.81
CA ALA A 9 3.28 3.62 19.51
C ALA A 9 3.83 3.14 20.88
N ASN A 10 4.44 4.06 21.63
CA ASN A 10 5.11 3.80 22.92
C ASN A 10 6.39 2.93 22.87
N ILE A 11 6.87 2.56 21.68
CA ILE A 11 8.14 1.85 21.47
C ILE A 11 9.24 2.89 21.21
N SER A 12 10.29 2.86 22.02
CA SER A 12 11.47 3.71 21.84
C SER A 12 12.53 2.99 21.04
N VAL A 13 13.00 3.62 19.96
CA VAL A 13 14.13 3.14 19.14
C VAL A 13 15.27 4.14 19.28
N ALA A 14 16.35 3.71 19.92
CA ALA A 14 17.54 4.53 20.04
C ALA A 14 18.31 4.57 18.71
N ARG A 15 18.86 5.73 18.35
CA ARG A 15 19.71 5.94 17.18
C ARG A 15 19.12 5.34 15.89
N GLN A 16 17.84 5.55 15.62
CA GLN A 16 17.25 5.23 14.32
C GLN A 16 17.91 6.08 13.24
N GLN A 17 18.35 5.45 12.16
CA GLN A 17 18.81 6.14 10.96
C GLN A 17 17.62 6.84 10.27
N ILE A 18 17.73 8.14 10.04
CA ILE A 18 16.71 8.97 9.39
C ILE A 18 17.30 9.80 8.25
N ALA A 19 16.43 10.15 7.30
CA ALA A 19 16.74 11.11 6.25
C ALA A 19 16.16 12.48 6.63
N LEU A 20 17.02 13.48 6.80
CA LEU A 20 16.60 14.88 6.87
C LEU A 20 16.60 15.44 5.45
N ALA A 21 15.43 15.83 4.96
CA ALA A 21 15.30 16.42 3.64
C ALA A 21 15.95 17.82 3.61
N THR A 22 16.91 18.03 2.70
CA THR A 22 17.47 19.36 2.40
C THR A 22 16.80 19.99 1.19
N ASN A 23 16.23 19.16 0.31
CA ASN A 23 15.48 19.53 -0.88
C ASN A 23 14.33 18.53 -1.03
N GLY A 24 13.21 18.95 -1.59
CA GLY A 24 12.07 18.07 -1.86
C GLY A 24 11.05 18.72 -2.78
N MET A 25 10.27 17.90 -3.46
CA MET A 25 9.05 18.32 -4.17
C MET A 25 7.87 17.74 -3.40
N TRP A 26 7.19 18.59 -2.66
CA TRP A 26 6.05 18.19 -1.85
C TRP A 26 5.02 19.31 -1.79
N PHE A 27 3.81 19.01 -2.26
CA PHE A 27 2.65 19.85 -2.03
C PHE A 27 2.06 19.46 -0.68
N GLY A 28 2.43 20.21 0.37
CA GLY A 28 2.00 19.94 1.74
C GLY A 28 0.47 19.96 1.89
N ASP A 29 -0.03 19.14 2.81
CA ASP A 29 -1.45 19.01 3.19
C ASP A 29 -1.78 19.78 4.49
N ARG A 30 -0.79 20.47 5.07
CA ARG A 30 -0.85 21.15 6.39
C ARG A 30 -1.10 20.21 7.58
N ILE A 31 -0.98 18.89 7.38
CA ILE A 31 -1.20 17.86 8.40
C ILE A 31 0.10 17.05 8.59
N SER A 32 0.66 16.56 7.49
CA SER A 32 1.85 15.74 7.47
C SER A 32 3.11 16.61 7.59
N SER A 33 4.16 16.07 8.22
CA SER A 33 5.48 16.73 8.39
C SER A 33 6.63 15.93 7.72
N GLY A 34 6.30 14.87 6.99
CA GLY A 34 7.24 13.97 6.35
C GLY A 34 6.63 12.58 6.11
N ILE A 35 7.49 11.60 5.84
CA ILE A 35 7.10 10.21 5.59
C ILE A 35 7.76 9.32 6.65
N LEU A 36 6.96 8.50 7.33
CA LEU A 36 7.45 7.38 8.12
C LEU A 36 7.48 6.13 7.24
N GLY A 37 8.63 5.86 6.62
CA GLY A 37 8.80 4.70 5.76
C GLY A 37 8.73 3.39 6.56
N LEU A 38 7.74 2.56 6.24
CA LEU A 38 7.61 1.20 6.76
C LEU A 38 7.96 0.14 5.72
N GLY A 39 8.64 0.49 4.63
CA GLY A 39 9.13 -0.47 3.63
C GLY A 39 10.30 -1.32 4.15
N LEU A 40 10.77 -2.26 3.34
CA LEU A 40 11.83 -3.21 3.71
C LEU A 40 13.23 -2.67 3.36
N PRO A 41 14.31 -3.19 3.99
CA PRO A 41 15.67 -2.68 3.81
C PRO A 41 16.11 -2.57 2.35
N GLY A 42 15.68 -3.49 1.47
CA GLY A 42 16.04 -3.49 0.05
C GLY A 42 15.65 -2.23 -0.71
N LEU A 43 14.65 -1.46 -0.23
CA LEU A 43 14.22 -0.19 -0.85
C LEU A 43 14.87 1.05 -0.24
N THR A 44 15.64 0.90 0.83
CA THR A 44 16.27 2.06 1.45
C THR A 44 17.37 2.62 0.57
N ALA A 45 17.37 3.94 0.40
CA ALA A 45 18.26 4.66 -0.51
C ALA A 45 19.31 5.49 0.24
N GLY A 46 19.91 4.93 1.29
CA GLY A 46 21.06 5.57 1.96
C GLY A 46 22.26 5.68 1.00
N SER A 47 23.21 6.55 1.28
CA SER A 47 24.46 6.62 0.52
C SER A 47 25.61 7.10 1.40
N ASP A 48 26.81 6.59 1.13
CA ASP A 48 28.08 7.08 1.69
C ASP A 48 28.69 8.24 0.87
N GLY A 49 28.01 8.69 -0.19
CA GLY A 49 28.49 9.74 -1.09
C GLY A 49 29.46 9.26 -2.17
N THR A 50 29.83 7.98 -2.20
CA THR A 50 30.65 7.42 -3.27
C THR A 50 29.84 7.22 -4.56
N ARG A 51 30.52 7.24 -5.71
CA ARG A 51 29.91 7.00 -7.02
C ARG A 51 30.41 5.69 -7.62
N GLY A 52 29.52 4.96 -8.26
CA GLY A 52 29.85 3.75 -9.01
C GLY A 52 30.56 4.06 -10.34
N PRO A 53 31.00 3.02 -11.08
CA PRO A 53 31.63 3.17 -12.40
C PRO A 53 30.73 3.85 -13.44
N ASP A 54 29.41 3.81 -13.25
CA ASP A 54 28.41 4.48 -14.08
C ASP A 54 28.16 5.95 -13.68
N GLY A 55 28.93 6.47 -12.72
CA GLY A 55 28.80 7.82 -12.18
C GLY A 55 27.60 8.03 -11.25
N ARG A 56 26.78 7.00 -10.99
CA ARG A 56 25.63 7.09 -10.08
C ARG A 56 26.05 7.00 -8.64
N VAL A 57 25.30 7.67 -7.76
CA VAL A 57 25.52 7.61 -6.32
C VAL A 57 25.26 6.17 -5.85
N LYS A 58 26.24 5.59 -5.15
CA LYS A 58 26.12 4.24 -4.60
C LYS A 58 25.09 4.25 -3.48
N GLN A 59 24.06 3.42 -3.63
CA GLN A 59 23.07 3.20 -2.59
C GLN A 59 23.55 2.15 -1.59
N ILE A 60 23.36 2.43 -0.31
CA ILE A 60 23.67 1.55 0.80
C ILE A 60 22.38 1.34 1.60
N PRO A 61 21.88 0.09 1.65
CA PRO A 61 20.75 -0.24 2.47
C PRO A 61 21.01 0.07 3.95
N TYR A 62 19.98 0.50 4.65
CA TYR A 62 19.98 0.66 6.11
C TYR A 62 18.71 0.07 6.69
N ASP A 63 18.67 -0.12 8.01
CA ASP A 63 17.50 -0.64 8.67
C ASP A 63 16.40 0.43 8.78
N PRO A 64 15.25 0.26 8.10
CA PRO A 64 14.09 1.12 8.30
C PRO A 64 13.51 0.91 9.70
N LEU A 65 12.67 1.84 10.15
CA LEU A 65 12.11 1.82 11.51
C LEU A 65 11.36 0.52 11.83
N VAL A 66 10.66 -0.05 10.85
CA VAL A 66 9.95 -1.33 11.05
C VAL A 66 10.93 -2.46 11.41
N THR A 67 12.10 -2.51 10.78
CA THR A 67 13.13 -3.52 11.05
C THR A 67 13.72 -3.34 12.44
N THR A 68 13.98 -2.11 12.86
CA THR A 68 14.56 -1.82 14.19
C THR A 68 13.55 -2.03 15.32
N ILE A 69 12.27 -1.74 15.10
CA ILE A 69 11.18 -2.07 16.03
C ILE A 69 11.04 -3.59 16.14
N ASN A 70 10.95 -4.31 15.02
CA ASN A 70 10.69 -5.75 15.02
C ASN A 70 11.74 -6.58 15.76
N ARG A 71 13.01 -6.13 15.80
CA ARG A 71 14.07 -6.79 16.60
C ARG A 71 13.82 -6.76 18.10
N GLN A 72 12.96 -5.86 18.58
CA GLN A 72 12.64 -5.68 19.99
C GLN A 72 11.32 -6.35 20.38
N LEU A 73 10.61 -6.92 19.41
CA LEU A 73 9.29 -7.50 19.60
C LEU A 73 9.39 -9.02 19.65
N GLU A 74 8.58 -9.63 20.53
CA GLU A 74 8.37 -11.08 20.53
C GLU A 74 7.73 -11.55 19.22
N ASN A 75 6.77 -10.78 18.71
CA ASN A 75 6.13 -11.00 17.42
C ASN A 75 6.55 -9.88 16.45
N PRO A 76 7.40 -10.16 15.44
CA PRO A 76 7.91 -9.15 14.50
C PRO A 76 6.87 -8.80 13.42
N VAL A 77 5.71 -8.33 13.88
CA VAL A 77 4.58 -7.95 13.03
C VAL A 77 4.24 -6.49 13.25
N PHE A 78 3.75 -5.82 12.22
CA PHE A 78 3.01 -4.57 12.39
C PHE A 78 1.69 -4.68 11.65
N SER A 79 0.73 -3.84 12.03
CA SER A 79 -0.59 -3.86 11.41
C SER A 79 -1.13 -2.46 11.24
N LEU A 80 -1.91 -2.32 10.17
CA LEU A 80 -2.64 -1.11 9.81
C LEU A 80 -4.12 -1.44 9.77
N ALA A 81 -4.91 -0.64 10.48
CA ALA A 81 -6.36 -0.70 10.44
C ALA A 81 -6.87 0.65 9.96
N LEU A 82 -7.00 0.84 8.64
CA LEU A 82 -7.28 2.13 8.04
C LEU A 82 -8.79 2.39 7.95
N HIS A 83 -9.21 3.60 8.31
CA HIS A 83 -10.59 4.06 8.23
C HIS A 83 -10.63 5.59 7.97
N ARG A 84 -11.70 6.09 7.33
CA ARG A 84 -11.82 7.54 7.05
C ARG A 84 -11.93 8.40 8.31
N SER A 85 -12.59 7.88 9.34
CA SER A 85 -12.57 8.47 10.69
C SER A 85 -11.28 8.14 11.41
N LEU A 86 -10.52 9.19 11.77
CA LEU A 86 -9.26 9.09 12.52
C LEU A 86 -9.39 8.31 13.83
N SER A 87 -10.52 8.44 14.53
CA SER A 87 -10.79 7.71 15.79
C SER A 87 -10.87 6.18 15.63
N LYS A 88 -10.98 5.70 14.39
CA LYS A 88 -11.06 4.29 14.03
C LYS A 88 -9.83 3.82 13.25
N SER A 89 -8.83 4.68 13.06
CA SER A 89 -7.59 4.35 12.37
C SER A 89 -6.49 4.01 13.36
N PHE A 90 -5.80 2.89 13.13
CA PHE A 90 -4.76 2.41 14.05
C PHE A 90 -3.54 1.91 13.28
N ILE A 91 -2.38 2.14 13.89
CA ILE A 91 -1.14 1.42 13.63
C ILE A 91 -0.74 0.71 14.92
N ALA A 92 -0.34 -0.55 14.81
CA ALA A 92 0.21 -1.30 15.93
C ALA A 92 1.47 -2.05 15.50
N PHE A 93 2.35 -2.27 16.47
CA PHE A 93 3.56 -3.06 16.35
C PHE A 93 3.50 -4.17 17.40
N GLY A 94 3.86 -5.40 17.03
CA GLY A 94 3.78 -6.57 17.90
C GLY A 94 2.43 -7.31 17.87
N GLY A 95 1.46 -6.82 17.10
CA GLY A 95 0.15 -7.48 16.98
C GLY A 95 -0.89 -6.66 16.22
N VAL A 96 -2.15 -7.02 16.43
CA VAL A 96 -3.34 -6.33 15.92
C VAL A 96 -3.93 -5.44 17.02
N PRO A 97 -4.36 -4.19 16.74
CA PRO A 97 -5.03 -3.34 17.72
C PRO A 97 -6.29 -4.04 18.26
N PRO A 98 -6.45 -4.19 19.59
CA PRO A 98 -7.64 -4.82 20.18
C PRO A 98 -8.97 -4.14 19.80
N GLN A 99 -8.91 -2.85 19.48
CA GLN A 99 -10.05 -2.03 19.03
C GLN A 99 -10.46 -2.34 17.58
N ALA A 100 -9.57 -2.92 16.77
CA ALA A 100 -9.82 -3.27 15.38
C ALA A 100 -10.37 -4.70 15.30
N LYS A 101 -11.63 -4.88 15.75
CA LYS A 101 -12.34 -6.17 15.65
C LYS A 101 -12.47 -6.59 14.19
N THR A 102 -12.24 -7.87 13.91
CA THR A 102 -12.36 -8.44 12.57
C THR A 102 -13.46 -9.51 12.51
N THR A 103 -13.89 -9.84 11.29
CA THR A 103 -14.84 -10.91 11.00
C THR A 103 -14.36 -11.76 9.84
N GLY A 104 -14.96 -12.94 9.70
CA GLY A 104 -14.67 -13.87 8.62
C GLY A 104 -13.30 -14.54 8.73
N VAL A 105 -12.86 -15.08 7.61
CA VAL A 105 -11.57 -15.77 7.48
C VAL A 105 -10.50 -14.76 7.08
N TRP A 106 -9.33 -14.86 7.70
CA TRP A 106 -8.17 -14.06 7.31
C TRP A 106 -7.60 -14.58 5.99
N ALA A 107 -7.50 -13.70 5.00
CA ALA A 107 -6.66 -13.96 3.84
C ALA A 107 -5.20 -13.96 4.29
N THR A 108 -4.41 -14.89 3.78
CA THR A 108 -2.96 -14.98 4.03
C THR A 108 -2.24 -15.23 2.72
N THR A 109 -1.19 -14.45 2.44
CA THR A 109 -0.37 -14.60 1.24
C THR A 109 1.10 -14.34 1.58
N PRO A 110 2.06 -15.08 1.00
CA PRO A 110 3.47 -14.76 1.16
C PRO A 110 3.78 -13.37 0.60
N ILE A 111 4.76 -12.71 1.24
CA ILE A 111 5.49 -11.60 0.65
C ILE A 111 6.51 -12.20 -0.31
N GLU A 112 6.53 -11.73 -1.55
CA GLU A 112 7.43 -12.24 -2.58
C GLU A 112 8.73 -11.43 -2.67
N LYS A 113 9.84 -12.13 -2.90
CA LYS A 113 11.10 -11.49 -3.27
C LYS A 113 11.04 -11.03 -4.73
N LEU A 114 11.67 -9.90 -5.01
CA LEU A 114 11.85 -9.42 -6.38
C LEU A 114 13.31 -9.51 -6.78
N ARG A 115 13.55 -9.57 -8.08
CA ARG A 115 14.88 -9.49 -8.67
C ARG A 115 15.10 -8.10 -9.26
N ARG A 116 16.10 -7.37 -8.78
CA ARG A 116 16.58 -6.12 -9.39
C ARG A 116 17.31 -6.37 -10.70
N VAL A 117 17.46 -5.31 -11.50
CA VAL A 117 18.21 -5.34 -12.77
C VAL A 117 19.67 -5.76 -12.58
N ASP A 118 20.27 -5.44 -11.44
CA ASP A 118 21.64 -5.85 -11.05
C ASP A 118 21.73 -7.32 -10.58
N GLY A 119 20.62 -8.07 -10.61
CA GLY A 119 20.55 -9.49 -10.28
C GLY A 119 20.26 -9.79 -8.81
N VAL A 120 20.25 -8.78 -7.93
CA VAL A 120 19.97 -8.94 -6.49
C VAL A 120 18.53 -9.42 -6.29
N VAL A 121 18.35 -10.50 -5.51
CA VAL A 121 17.04 -11.03 -5.12
C VAL A 121 16.82 -10.78 -3.64
N ASP A 122 15.84 -9.95 -3.31
CA ASP A 122 15.56 -9.57 -1.93
C ASP A 122 14.10 -9.17 -1.75
N TYR A 123 13.71 -8.94 -0.51
CA TYR A 123 12.46 -8.29 -0.17
C TYR A 123 12.60 -6.78 -0.31
N PHE A 124 11.98 -6.25 -1.36
CA PHE A 124 11.95 -4.83 -1.63
C PHE A 124 10.65 -4.21 -1.10
N PHE A 125 9.52 -4.62 -1.68
CA PHE A 125 8.19 -4.17 -1.29
C PHE A 125 7.44 -5.26 -0.50
N TYR A 126 6.28 -4.90 0.02
CA TYR A 126 5.25 -5.85 0.45
C TYR A 126 4.53 -6.45 -0.75
N THR A 127 5.31 -7.18 -1.55
CA THR A 127 4.90 -7.76 -2.82
C THR A 127 3.99 -8.95 -2.58
N VAL A 128 2.82 -8.98 -3.20
CA VAL A 128 1.87 -10.10 -3.15
C VAL A 128 1.44 -10.49 -4.55
N VAL A 129 1.04 -11.74 -4.74
CA VAL A 129 0.43 -12.22 -5.99
C VAL A 129 -1.02 -12.60 -5.70
N PRO A 130 -1.99 -11.71 -5.98
CA PRO A 130 -3.38 -12.06 -5.82
C PRO A 130 -3.77 -13.22 -6.74
N ASP A 131 -4.71 -14.04 -6.29
CA ASP A 131 -5.19 -15.20 -7.06
C ASP A 131 -6.10 -14.74 -8.19
N ALA A 132 -6.99 -13.80 -7.89
CA ALA A 132 -7.97 -13.25 -8.82
C ALA A 132 -8.43 -11.85 -8.40
N LEU A 133 -8.88 -11.09 -9.40
CA LEU A 133 -9.74 -9.92 -9.20
C LEU A 133 -11.14 -10.26 -9.70
N THR A 134 -12.15 -9.89 -8.92
CA THR A 134 -13.56 -10.03 -9.29
C THR A 134 -14.21 -8.66 -9.22
N PHE A 135 -14.92 -8.26 -10.27
CA PHE A 135 -15.63 -6.99 -10.33
C PHE A 135 -16.96 -7.17 -11.05
N ASN A 136 -18.07 -6.91 -10.34
CA ASN A 136 -19.41 -7.38 -10.71
C ASN A 136 -19.38 -8.89 -11.05
N ASN A 137 -19.86 -9.26 -12.25
CA ASN A 137 -19.90 -10.66 -12.72
C ASN A 137 -18.62 -11.07 -13.47
N SER A 138 -17.63 -10.18 -13.56
CA SER A 138 -16.36 -10.45 -14.26
C SER A 138 -15.31 -10.95 -13.27
N ARG A 139 -14.57 -12.00 -13.65
CA ARG A 139 -13.46 -12.53 -12.87
C ARG A 139 -12.21 -12.65 -13.74
N ARG A 140 -11.10 -12.11 -13.27
CA ARG A 140 -9.78 -12.24 -13.89
C ARG A 140 -8.86 -12.99 -12.95
N ALA A 141 -8.53 -14.23 -13.30
CA ALA A 141 -7.49 -14.99 -12.62
C ALA A 141 -6.13 -14.36 -12.93
N LEU A 142 -5.35 -14.04 -11.90
CA LEU A 142 -4.10 -13.27 -12.04
C LEU A 142 -2.86 -14.17 -12.05
N ARG A 143 -2.87 -15.25 -11.26
CA ARG A 143 -1.77 -16.25 -11.25
C ARG A 143 -1.58 -16.93 -12.59
N THR A 144 -2.66 -17.16 -13.33
CA THR A 144 -2.63 -17.86 -14.62
C THR A 144 -2.42 -16.92 -15.81
N SER A 145 -2.52 -15.60 -15.61
CA SER A 145 -2.47 -14.61 -16.70
C SER A 145 -1.14 -13.88 -16.82
N ASN A 146 -0.08 -14.33 -16.13
CA ASN A 146 1.23 -13.65 -16.05
C ASN A 146 1.14 -12.15 -15.69
N LEU A 147 0.10 -11.75 -14.95
CA LEU A 147 0.02 -10.36 -14.49
C LEU A 147 1.10 -10.13 -13.42
N PRO A 148 1.90 -9.06 -13.53
CA PRO A 148 2.91 -8.73 -12.53
C PRO A 148 2.34 -8.68 -11.11
N ALA A 149 3.21 -8.95 -10.14
CA ALA A 149 2.87 -8.87 -8.73
C ALA A 149 2.35 -7.47 -8.35
N PHE A 150 1.56 -7.45 -7.27
CA PHE A 150 1.07 -6.23 -6.65
C PHE A 150 1.92 -5.90 -5.44
N ILE A 151 1.88 -4.66 -4.98
CA ILE A 151 2.36 -4.28 -3.65
C ILE A 151 1.19 -3.83 -2.80
N VAL A 152 1.22 -4.15 -1.50
CA VAL A 152 0.30 -3.59 -0.51
C VAL A 152 0.94 -2.35 0.09
N ASP A 153 0.38 -1.17 -0.19
CA ASP A 153 1.07 0.10 0.02
C ASP A 153 0.16 1.20 0.57
N SER A 154 0.29 1.49 1.87
CA SER A 154 -0.40 2.61 2.52
C SER A 154 0.17 3.99 2.15
N GLY A 155 1.24 4.04 1.35
CA GLY A 155 1.78 5.29 0.78
C GLY A 155 1.05 5.73 -0.50
N THR A 156 0.18 4.87 -1.04
CA THR A 156 -0.58 5.15 -2.27
C THR A 156 -2.07 5.17 -1.95
N THR A 157 -2.72 6.29 -2.26
CA THR A 157 -4.16 6.45 -2.01
C THR A 157 -5.00 5.48 -2.86
N LEU A 158 -4.70 5.37 -4.16
CA LEU A 158 -5.50 4.60 -5.13
C LEU A 158 -5.09 3.13 -5.19
N ASN A 159 -6.01 2.28 -5.66
CA ASN A 159 -5.58 1.01 -6.25
C ASN A 159 -5.11 1.28 -7.68
N LEU A 160 -3.88 0.87 -8.02
CA LEU A 160 -3.31 1.04 -9.36
C LEU A 160 -3.24 -0.29 -10.09
N PHE A 161 -3.96 -0.39 -11.21
CA PHE A 161 -4.03 -1.58 -12.06
C PHE A 161 -3.39 -1.33 -13.43
N PRO A 162 -3.17 -2.36 -14.27
CA PRO A 162 -2.97 -2.15 -15.70
C PRO A 162 -4.13 -1.35 -16.28
N TYR A 163 -3.84 -0.46 -17.23
CA TYR A 163 -4.81 0.47 -17.83
C TYR A 163 -6.13 -0.21 -18.23
N GLU A 164 -6.09 -1.30 -19.00
CA GLU A 164 -7.29 -2.01 -19.47
C GLU A 164 -8.20 -2.49 -18.34
N LEU A 165 -7.59 -2.94 -17.24
CA LEU A 165 -8.33 -3.39 -16.07
C LEU A 165 -8.92 -2.20 -15.30
N ALA A 166 -8.14 -1.13 -15.10
CA ALA A 166 -8.62 0.10 -14.47
C ALA A 166 -9.77 0.72 -15.27
N ALA A 167 -9.65 0.80 -16.59
CA ALA A 167 -10.68 1.31 -17.49
C ALA A 167 -11.95 0.44 -17.44
N SER A 168 -11.80 -0.89 -17.44
CA SER A 168 -12.93 -1.82 -17.30
C SER A 168 -13.70 -1.63 -16.00
N ILE A 169 -13.00 -1.48 -14.87
CA ILE A 169 -13.63 -1.26 -13.56
C ILE A 169 -14.29 0.13 -13.51
N ASN A 170 -13.61 1.18 -13.96
CA ASN A 170 -14.16 2.55 -13.98
C ASN A 170 -15.39 2.67 -14.88
N GLY A 171 -15.45 1.91 -15.98
CA GLY A 171 -16.62 1.84 -16.87
C GLY A 171 -17.86 1.21 -16.22
N LEU A 172 -17.71 0.51 -15.09
CA LEU A 172 -18.80 -0.15 -14.37
C LEU A 172 -19.40 0.69 -13.24
N PHE A 173 -18.86 1.88 -12.96
CA PHE A 173 -19.53 2.83 -12.09
C PHE A 173 -20.85 3.28 -12.72
N ALA A 174 -21.81 3.69 -11.89
CA ALA A 174 -23.09 4.20 -12.35
C ALA A 174 -23.34 5.61 -11.77
N PRO A 175 -23.20 6.69 -12.56
CA PRO A 175 -22.72 6.74 -13.96
C PRO A 175 -21.24 6.36 -14.14
N PRO A 176 -20.82 5.91 -15.36
CA PRO A 176 -19.44 5.50 -15.62
C PRO A 176 -18.41 6.60 -15.37
N GLY A 177 -17.21 6.19 -14.93
CA GLY A 177 -16.08 7.09 -14.76
C GLY A 177 -15.54 7.62 -16.07
N VAL A 178 -15.14 8.89 -16.08
CA VAL A 178 -14.52 9.55 -17.23
C VAL A 178 -13.07 9.87 -16.89
N LEU A 179 -12.14 9.44 -17.76
CA LEU A 179 -10.73 9.77 -17.61
C LEU A 179 -10.51 11.26 -17.90
N ASP A 180 -9.98 11.99 -16.92
CA ASP A 180 -9.43 13.31 -17.12
C ASP A 180 -7.94 13.18 -17.45
N ALA A 181 -7.61 13.24 -18.73
CA ALA A 181 -6.24 13.07 -19.22
C ALA A 181 -5.28 14.15 -18.69
N ALA A 182 -5.77 15.35 -18.34
CA ALA A 182 -4.92 16.40 -17.79
C ALA A 182 -4.47 16.08 -16.36
N GLN A 183 -5.30 15.34 -15.61
CA GLN A 183 -5.00 14.90 -14.25
C GLN A 183 -4.50 13.45 -14.17
N GLY A 184 -4.62 12.68 -15.26
CA GLY A 184 -4.24 11.27 -15.29
C GLY A 184 -5.10 10.37 -14.39
N ALA A 185 -6.36 10.76 -14.13
CA ALA A 185 -7.24 10.05 -13.20
C ALA A 185 -8.69 9.98 -13.70
N TRP A 186 -9.42 8.93 -13.30
CA TRP A 186 -10.85 8.83 -13.56
C TRP A 186 -11.66 9.61 -12.52
N PHE A 187 -12.71 10.27 -12.99
CA PHE A 187 -13.65 10.99 -12.16
C PHE A 187 -15.07 10.51 -12.41
N VAL A 188 -15.86 10.44 -11.33
CA VAL A 188 -17.26 10.01 -11.32
C VAL A 188 -18.12 11.07 -10.63
N PRO A 189 -19.44 11.14 -10.91
CA PRO A 189 -20.36 11.83 -10.01
C PRO A 189 -20.14 11.38 -8.56
N CYS A 190 -20.18 12.31 -7.62
CA CYS A 190 -19.84 12.01 -6.22
C CYS A 190 -20.85 11.09 -5.52
N ASP A 191 -22.04 10.99 -6.08
CA ASP A 191 -23.13 10.10 -5.72
C ASP A 191 -23.22 8.87 -6.64
N ALA A 192 -22.22 8.64 -7.49
CA ALA A 192 -22.16 7.44 -8.32
C ALA A 192 -22.15 6.18 -7.46
N THR A 193 -22.71 5.09 -8.01
CA THR A 193 -22.61 3.77 -7.39
C THR A 193 -21.36 3.06 -7.93
N PRO A 194 -20.38 2.71 -7.08
CA PRO A 194 -19.24 1.92 -7.51
C PRO A 194 -19.65 0.47 -7.80
N PRO A 195 -18.96 -0.25 -8.70
CA PRO A 195 -19.17 -1.68 -8.90
C PRO A 195 -18.74 -2.47 -7.65
N SER A 196 -19.14 -3.74 -7.55
CA SER A 196 -18.44 -4.63 -6.62
C SER A 196 -17.00 -4.81 -7.11
N LEU A 197 -16.05 -4.88 -6.17
CA LEU A 197 -14.65 -5.16 -6.45
C LEU A 197 -14.07 -5.97 -5.31
N SER A 198 -13.46 -7.11 -5.62
CA SER A 198 -12.86 -7.99 -4.63
C SER A 198 -11.51 -8.53 -5.12
N VAL A 199 -10.57 -8.66 -4.18
CA VAL A 199 -9.26 -9.26 -4.39
C VAL A 199 -9.24 -10.61 -3.70
N THR A 200 -8.87 -11.67 -4.42
CA THR A 200 -8.67 -13.00 -3.81
C THR A 200 -7.20 -13.16 -3.43
N LEU A 201 -6.91 -13.45 -2.17
CA LEU A 201 -5.57 -13.67 -1.63
C LEU A 201 -5.56 -14.97 -0.82
N GLY A 202 -4.71 -15.92 -1.19
CA GLY A 202 -4.63 -17.23 -0.51
C GLY A 202 -5.96 -18.00 -0.54
N GLY A 203 -6.74 -17.85 -1.62
CA GLY A 203 -8.07 -18.45 -1.77
C GLY A 203 -9.20 -17.72 -1.06
N VAL A 204 -8.90 -16.68 -0.26
CA VAL A 204 -9.91 -15.90 0.48
C VAL A 204 -10.26 -14.64 -0.29
N VAL A 205 -11.57 -14.39 -0.46
CA VAL A 205 -12.08 -13.19 -1.13
C VAL A 205 -12.16 -12.04 -0.12
N ILE A 206 -11.48 -10.93 -0.43
CA ILE A 206 -11.51 -9.69 0.34
C ILE A 206 -12.20 -8.62 -0.51
N ASN A 207 -13.27 -8.03 0.02
CA ASN A 207 -14.02 -7.01 -0.70
C ASN A 207 -13.41 -5.62 -0.49
N THR A 208 -13.23 -4.88 -1.57
CA THR A 208 -12.94 -3.45 -1.51
C THR A 208 -14.22 -2.75 -1.08
N HIS A 209 -14.17 -2.00 0.02
CA HIS A 209 -15.35 -1.36 0.56
C HIS A 209 -15.87 -0.27 -0.40
N PRO A 210 -17.17 -0.24 -0.76
CA PRO A 210 -17.71 0.75 -1.70
C PRO A 210 -17.37 2.20 -1.37
N SER A 211 -17.37 2.57 -0.09
CA SER A 211 -17.06 3.94 0.34
C SER A 211 -15.60 4.36 0.17
N SER A 212 -14.68 3.44 -0.15
CA SER A 212 -13.30 3.78 -0.48
C SER A 212 -13.11 4.06 -1.97
N MET A 213 -14.04 3.60 -2.83
CA MET A 213 -13.90 3.69 -4.29
C MET A 213 -14.28 5.05 -4.89
N ILE A 214 -14.80 5.99 -4.09
CA ILE A 214 -15.08 7.38 -4.49
C ILE A 214 -14.41 8.30 -3.48
N LEU A 215 -13.55 9.20 -3.95
CA LEU A 215 -12.74 10.09 -3.12
C LEU A 215 -13.27 11.53 -3.21
N PRO A 216 -14.19 11.94 -2.31
CA PRO A 216 -14.77 13.28 -2.32
C PRO A 216 -13.79 14.41 -2.02
N GLU A 217 -12.63 14.08 -1.47
CA GLU A 217 -11.54 15.00 -1.16
C GLU A 217 -10.80 15.48 -2.42
N VAL A 218 -10.87 14.74 -3.53
CA VAL A 218 -10.20 15.06 -4.78
C VAL A 218 -11.25 15.31 -5.86
N ARG A 219 -11.32 16.54 -6.35
CA ARG A 219 -12.33 16.97 -7.34
C ARG A 219 -11.71 17.56 -8.59
N ASN A 220 -12.29 17.24 -9.73
CA ASN A 220 -11.94 17.91 -10.98
C ASN A 220 -12.66 19.27 -11.11
N ALA A 221 -12.36 20.00 -12.19
CA ALA A 221 -12.96 21.29 -12.49
C ALA A 221 -14.50 21.25 -12.68
N ARG A 222 -15.08 20.07 -12.88
CA ARG A 222 -16.53 19.85 -13.01
C ARG A 222 -17.19 19.45 -11.68
N GLY A 223 -16.44 19.45 -10.58
CA GLY A 223 -16.93 19.06 -9.26
C GLY A 223 -17.13 17.55 -9.07
N GLN A 224 -16.73 16.73 -10.04
CA GLN A 224 -16.77 15.27 -9.95
C GLN A 224 -15.68 14.76 -9.01
N CYS A 225 -15.92 13.64 -8.35
CA CYS A 225 -15.03 13.03 -7.38
C CYS A 225 -14.06 12.05 -8.05
N ALA A 226 -12.82 11.99 -7.58
CA ALA A 226 -11.86 11.03 -8.12
C ALA A 226 -12.31 9.60 -7.80
N SER A 227 -12.13 8.70 -8.75
CA SER A 227 -12.27 7.26 -8.55
C SER A 227 -11.10 6.74 -7.72
N GLY A 228 -11.38 5.81 -6.81
CA GLY A 228 -10.36 5.04 -6.08
C GLY A 228 -9.55 4.08 -6.96
N ILE A 229 -9.90 3.98 -8.25
CA ILE A 229 -9.33 3.04 -9.22
C ILE A 229 -8.51 3.82 -10.24
N GLY A 230 -7.20 3.73 -10.12
CA GLY A 230 -6.23 4.33 -11.03
C GLY A 230 -5.50 3.29 -11.88
N TYR A 231 -4.56 3.77 -12.68
CA TYR A 231 -3.70 2.93 -13.52
C TYR A 231 -2.22 3.29 -13.39
N THR A 232 -1.38 2.35 -13.81
CA THR A 232 0.05 2.56 -14.03
C THR A 232 0.49 1.75 -15.24
N ASP A 233 1.43 2.29 -16.01
CA ASP A 233 1.95 1.67 -17.23
C ASP A 233 3.03 0.60 -16.94
N GLY A 234 3.45 0.45 -15.68
CA GLY A 234 4.48 -0.50 -15.28
C GLY A 234 4.40 -0.90 -13.81
N PHE A 235 5.13 -1.97 -13.47
CA PHE A 235 5.28 -2.42 -12.09
C PHE A 235 5.84 -1.29 -11.20
N PRO A 236 5.34 -1.12 -9.97
CA PRO A 236 4.37 -1.97 -9.28
C PRO A 236 2.90 -1.64 -9.59
N TYR A 237 2.07 -2.68 -9.72
CA TYR A 237 0.63 -2.53 -9.47
C TYR A 237 0.39 -2.45 -7.97
N ILE A 238 -0.63 -1.71 -7.54
CA ILE A 238 -0.74 -1.28 -6.15
C ILE A 238 -2.13 -1.58 -5.60
N LEU A 239 -2.15 -2.28 -4.46
CA LEU A 239 -3.27 -2.33 -3.54
C LEU A 239 -3.04 -1.26 -2.47
N GLY A 240 -3.63 -0.10 -2.69
CA GLY A 240 -3.42 1.10 -1.86
C GLY A 240 -4.43 1.23 -0.72
N ASP A 241 -4.58 2.45 -0.21
CA ASP A 241 -5.53 2.77 0.85
C ASP A 241 -6.96 2.37 0.48
N VAL A 242 -7.34 2.48 -0.81
CA VAL A 242 -8.67 2.06 -1.30
C VAL A 242 -8.94 0.59 -1.00
N PHE A 243 -7.98 -0.31 -1.21
CA PHE A 243 -8.09 -1.72 -0.82
C PHE A 243 -8.01 -1.91 0.70
N MET A 244 -7.09 -1.22 1.36
CA MET A 244 -6.80 -1.42 2.79
C MET A 244 -7.85 -0.79 3.73
N GLN A 245 -8.72 0.09 3.22
CA GLN A 245 -9.79 0.73 3.98
C GLN A 245 -10.78 -0.32 4.52
N ASN A 246 -11.13 -0.18 5.81
CA ASN A 246 -12.03 -1.10 6.52
C ASN A 246 -11.48 -2.52 6.68
N LEU A 247 -10.19 -2.73 6.42
CA LEU A 247 -9.48 -3.95 6.72
C LEU A 247 -8.56 -3.76 7.93
N VAL A 248 -8.17 -4.88 8.54
CA VAL A 248 -6.90 -4.99 9.24
C VAL A 248 -5.93 -5.68 8.30
N THR A 249 -4.85 -4.99 7.97
CA THR A 249 -3.72 -5.52 7.19
C THR A 249 -2.55 -5.73 8.14
N VAL A 250 -2.14 -6.98 8.33
CA VAL A 250 -0.98 -7.40 9.12
C VAL A 250 0.17 -7.72 8.18
N PHE A 251 1.33 -7.18 8.50
CA PHE A 251 2.60 -7.43 7.84
C PHE A 251 3.45 -8.25 8.80
N ASP A 252 3.55 -9.54 8.52
CA ASP A 252 4.28 -10.50 9.37
C ASP A 252 5.69 -10.68 8.82
N LEU A 253 6.66 -10.10 9.52
CA LEU A 253 8.05 -10.04 9.08
C LEU A 253 8.94 -11.00 9.87
N ALA A 254 8.34 -12.02 10.52
CA ALA A 254 9.11 -13.12 11.08
C ALA A 254 9.86 -13.84 9.96
N SER A 255 11.12 -14.22 10.21
CA SER A 255 11.99 -14.81 9.18
C SER A 255 11.46 -16.10 8.56
N ASP A 256 10.61 -16.83 9.29
CA ASP A 256 9.94 -18.07 8.87
C ASP A 256 8.53 -17.85 8.29
N LYS A 257 8.02 -16.60 8.32
CA LYS A 257 6.67 -16.24 7.85
C LYS A 257 6.72 -15.39 6.59
N MET A 258 7.21 -14.16 6.69
CA MET A 258 7.25 -13.17 5.59
C MET A 258 5.95 -13.16 4.79
N GLU A 259 4.84 -12.78 5.42
CA GLU A 259 3.49 -12.84 4.84
C GLU A 259 2.65 -11.59 5.12
N ILE A 260 1.65 -11.38 4.28
CA ILE A 260 0.57 -10.41 4.50
C ILE A 260 -0.68 -11.17 4.90
N ARG A 261 -1.35 -10.68 5.94
CA ARG A 261 -2.66 -11.17 6.37
C ARG A 261 -3.69 -10.06 6.36
N CYS A 262 -4.86 -10.29 5.80
CA CYS A 262 -5.93 -9.30 5.72
C CYS A 262 -7.26 -9.86 6.24
N ALA A 263 -8.01 -9.07 7.00
CA ALA A 263 -9.39 -9.40 7.38
C ALA A 263 -10.28 -8.16 7.41
N GLU A 264 -11.56 -8.37 7.11
CA GLU A 264 -12.59 -7.33 7.18
C GLU A 264 -12.85 -6.91 8.63
N ARG A 265 -13.07 -5.61 8.85
CA ARG A 265 -13.38 -5.05 10.17
C ARG A 265 -14.86 -5.04 10.48
N VAL A 266 -15.17 -5.16 11.78
CA VAL A 266 -16.51 -4.92 12.34
C VAL A 266 -16.48 -3.63 13.14
N PHE A 267 -17.52 -2.80 12.98
CA PHE A 267 -17.62 -1.47 13.58
C PHE A 267 -18.85 -1.34 14.48
#